data_AF-A0A9E3K003-F1
#
_entry.id   AF-A0A9E3K003-F1
#
_cell.length_a   1.000
_cell.length_b   1.000
_cell.length_c   1.000
_cell.angle_alpha   90.00
_cell.angle_beta   90.00
_cell.angle_gamma   90.00
#
_symmetry.space_group_name_H-M   'P 1'
#
loop_
_entity.id
_entity.type
_entity.pdbx_description
1 polymer ?
#
loop_
_entity_poly.entity_id
_entity_poly.type
_entity_poly.pdbx_seq_one_letter_code
_entity_poly.pdbx_strand_id
1 'polypeptide(L)'
;MIPNKKALILYAATAAAICAPAAALADAAANTAAPIVVSGTVGDDASKAALLARLRAVYGADRIVDQLTVGRVSMPANWDDHVGKLIGPNLKLISRGQLQVDGTSVSLRGDVASETQRTQIASDIALALDPGYTVNNGLRVAATEQGMLDAALANRIIEFESGQATLTDSGKAILDQMSVALLRLKDKGVEVIGHTDNAGSRAGNLSLSQARAEAVKAYVVGRGIKPEMIAVSGEGPDRPVADNRTPEGRARNRRIEFKVVR
;
A
#
# COMPACT_ATOMS: atom_id res chain seq x y z
N MET A 1 -15.19 42.63 3.74
CA MET A 1 -14.68 41.43 4.45
C MET A 1 -14.30 40.39 3.42
N ILE A 2 -13.00 40.21 3.16
CA ILE A 2 -12.48 39.28 2.14
C ILE A 2 -11.81 38.12 2.90
N PRO A 3 -12.29 36.88 2.85
CA PRO A 3 -11.57 35.76 3.42
C PRO A 3 -10.50 35.30 2.43
N ASN A 4 -9.28 35.81 2.60
CA ASN A 4 -8.10 35.25 1.94
C ASN A 4 -7.70 33.96 2.68
N LYS A 5 -8.29 32.83 2.28
CA LYS A 5 -7.75 31.49 2.55
C LYS A 5 -7.20 30.95 1.23
N LYS A 6 -5.89 30.78 1.11
CA LYS A 6 -5.27 30.16 -0.07
C LYS A 6 -4.38 29.00 0.36
N ALA A 7 -4.82 27.82 -0.06
CA ALA A 7 -4.25 26.51 0.23
C ALA A 7 -3.24 26.11 -0.85
N LEU A 8 -2.13 25.49 -0.46
CA LEU A 8 -1.36 24.65 -1.38
C LEU A 8 -2.12 23.33 -1.50
N ILE A 9 -2.63 22.98 -2.69
CA ILE A 9 -3.28 21.70 -2.95
C ILE A 9 -2.46 20.97 -4.01
N LEU A 10 -1.83 19.88 -3.58
CA LEU A 10 -1.20 18.89 -4.43
C LEU A 10 -2.25 17.83 -4.77
N TYR A 11 -2.66 17.75 -6.03
CA TYR A 11 -3.55 16.71 -6.53
C TYR A 11 -2.75 15.70 -7.33
N ALA A 12 -2.76 14.43 -6.92
CA ALA A 12 -2.49 13.30 -7.80
C ALA A 12 -3.84 12.75 -8.29
N ALA A 13 -4.47 13.45 -9.23
CA ALA A 13 -5.75 13.05 -9.80
C ALA A 13 -5.54 12.18 -11.05
N THR A 14 -6.17 11.01 -11.08
CA THR A 14 -6.58 10.39 -12.34
C THR A 14 -7.60 11.31 -13.01
N ALA A 15 -7.30 11.77 -14.22
CA ALA A 15 -8.14 12.69 -14.97
C ALA A 15 -9.56 12.11 -15.14
N ALA A 16 -10.57 12.87 -14.71
CA ALA A 16 -11.94 12.70 -15.11
C ALA A 16 -12.49 14.05 -15.60
N ALA A 17 -12.54 14.15 -16.93
CA ALA A 17 -13.46 14.89 -17.80
C ALA A 17 -14.05 16.23 -17.32
N ILE A 18 -13.73 17.29 -18.07
CA ILE A 18 -14.72 18.32 -18.43
C ILE A 18 -14.65 18.54 -19.96
N CYS A 19 -15.82 18.50 -20.56
CA CYS A 19 -16.19 18.48 -21.97
C CYS A 19 -15.62 19.64 -22.84
N ALA A 20 -15.03 19.30 -24.01
CA ALA A 20 -14.98 20.09 -25.25
C ALA A 20 -14.50 19.17 -26.41
N PRO A 21 -14.82 19.46 -27.70
CA PRO A 21 -15.39 18.47 -28.60
C PRO A 21 -14.40 17.55 -29.33
N ALA A 22 -14.97 16.47 -29.85
CA ALA A 22 -14.33 15.39 -30.59
C ALA A 22 -13.49 15.87 -31.79
N ALA A 23 -12.22 15.46 -31.84
CA ALA A 23 -11.61 14.70 -32.93
C ALA A 23 -10.10 14.58 -32.68
N ALA A 24 -9.56 13.41 -33.04
CA ALA A 24 -8.13 13.09 -33.15
C ALA A 24 -7.35 12.92 -31.83
N LEU A 25 -7.30 11.69 -31.33
CA LEU A 25 -6.11 10.82 -31.42
C LEU A 25 -6.31 9.62 -30.48
N ALA A 26 -6.91 8.58 -31.03
CA ALA A 26 -6.81 7.23 -30.50
C ALA A 26 -5.42 6.69 -30.89
N ASP A 27 -4.42 6.89 -30.03
CA ASP A 27 -3.29 5.98 -29.82
C ASP A 27 -2.38 6.51 -28.72
N ALA A 28 -2.65 6.12 -27.47
CA ALA A 28 -1.69 6.16 -26.37
C ALA A 28 -2.17 5.26 -25.22
N ALA A 29 -2.53 4.02 -25.53
CA ALA A 29 -2.60 2.97 -24.52
C ALA A 29 -1.18 2.49 -24.20
N ALA A 30 -0.45 3.22 -23.35
CA ALA A 30 0.78 2.71 -22.73
C ALA A 30 1.19 3.56 -21.52
N ASN A 31 0.89 3.09 -20.32
CA ASN A 31 1.72 3.28 -19.13
C ASN A 31 2.28 4.71 -18.90
N THR A 32 1.43 5.68 -18.59
CA THR A 32 1.90 7.01 -18.15
C THR A 32 1.30 7.34 -16.80
N ALA A 33 2.14 7.26 -15.78
CA ALA A 33 1.72 7.47 -14.41
C ALA A 33 1.18 8.92 -14.25
N ALA A 34 0.01 9.06 -13.62
CA ALA A 34 -0.80 10.28 -13.62
C ALA A 34 -0.01 11.58 -13.32
N PRO A 35 -0.32 12.71 -13.99
CA PRO A 35 0.33 13.98 -13.73
C PRO A 35 0.02 14.48 -12.32
N ILE A 36 1.02 15.08 -11.68
CA ILE A 36 0.95 15.66 -10.34
C ILE A 36 0.74 17.16 -10.51
N VAL A 37 -0.43 17.62 -10.10
CA VAL A 37 -0.80 19.03 -10.19
C VAL A 37 -0.47 19.70 -8.88
N VAL A 38 0.31 20.78 -8.95
CA VAL A 38 0.70 21.60 -7.81
C VAL A 38 0.00 22.93 -7.96
N SER A 39 -0.95 23.24 -7.08
CA SER A 39 -1.73 24.48 -7.14
C SER A 39 -1.68 25.20 -5.79
N GLY A 40 -1.66 26.53 -5.80
CA GLY A 40 -1.65 27.31 -4.56
C GLY A 40 -1.05 28.71 -4.70
N THR A 41 -0.93 29.40 -3.58
CA THR A 41 -0.25 30.70 -3.50
C THR A 41 0.94 30.61 -2.55
N VAL A 42 2.11 30.97 -3.05
CA VAL A 42 3.38 30.97 -2.32
C VAL A 42 3.79 32.42 -2.01
N GLY A 43 4.41 32.65 -0.85
CA GLY A 43 4.77 33.99 -0.35
C GLY A 43 5.85 34.69 -1.17
N ASP A 44 6.76 33.92 -1.77
CA ASP A 44 7.84 34.41 -2.61
C ASP A 44 8.22 33.41 -3.73
N ASP A 45 9.10 33.86 -4.63
CA ASP A 45 9.60 33.05 -5.74
C ASP A 45 10.64 32.00 -5.31
N ALA A 46 11.33 32.22 -4.18
CA ALA A 46 12.36 31.32 -3.67
C ALA A 46 11.74 30.02 -3.11
N SER A 47 10.69 30.12 -2.30
CA SER A 47 9.86 29.02 -1.82
C SER A 47 9.20 28.28 -2.97
N LYS A 48 8.75 29.00 -4.03
CA LYS A 48 8.19 28.38 -5.24
C LYS A 48 9.25 27.51 -5.92
N ALA A 49 10.46 28.02 -6.11
CA ALA A 49 11.57 27.28 -6.71
C ALA A 49 11.98 26.07 -5.85
N ALA A 50 12.03 26.22 -4.53
CA ALA A 50 12.37 25.15 -3.59
C ALA A 50 11.35 23.99 -3.62
N LEU A 51 10.05 24.29 -3.67
CA LEU A 51 8.99 23.29 -3.79
C LEU A 51 9.07 22.53 -5.11
N LEU A 52 9.24 23.24 -6.23
CA LEU A 52 9.37 22.63 -7.54
C LEU A 52 10.63 21.75 -7.63
N ALA A 53 11.76 22.18 -7.06
CA ALA A 53 12.97 21.39 -7.00
C ALA A 53 12.78 20.08 -6.22
N ARG A 54 12.12 20.13 -5.05
CA ARG A 54 11.81 18.93 -4.25
C ARG A 54 10.83 18.00 -4.95
N LEU A 55 9.77 18.53 -5.54
CA LEU A 55 8.81 17.73 -6.30
C LEU A 55 9.48 17.04 -7.49
N ARG A 56 10.36 17.75 -8.21
CA ARG A 56 11.15 17.19 -9.32
C ARG A 56 12.09 16.09 -8.84
N ALA A 57 12.72 16.26 -7.68
CA ALA A 57 13.58 15.24 -7.08
C ALA A 57 12.79 13.98 -6.68
N VAL A 58 11.56 14.13 -6.18
CA VAL A 58 10.73 12.98 -5.78
C VAL A 58 10.08 12.32 -7.00
N TYR A 59 9.40 13.06 -7.86
CA TYR A 59 8.50 12.50 -8.88
C TYR A 59 9.01 12.56 -10.32
N GLY A 60 10.13 13.23 -10.57
CA GLY A 60 10.64 13.52 -11.91
C GLY A 60 9.99 14.77 -12.51
N ALA A 61 10.73 15.46 -13.37
CA ALA A 61 10.28 16.73 -13.96
C ALA A 61 9.10 16.58 -14.93
N ASP A 62 9.01 15.43 -15.60
CA ASP A 62 8.03 15.18 -16.68
C ASP A 62 6.60 15.01 -16.18
N ARG A 63 6.41 14.84 -14.86
CA ARG A 63 5.12 14.52 -14.25
C ARG A 63 4.51 15.69 -13.48
N ILE A 64 5.13 16.87 -13.49
CA ILE A 64 4.72 18.00 -12.65
C ILE A 64 4.05 19.07 -13.48
N VAL A 65 2.83 19.45 -13.09
CA VAL A 65 2.10 20.59 -13.65
C VAL A 65 2.11 21.72 -12.62
N ASP A 66 2.84 22.80 -12.93
CA ASP A 66 2.94 24.00 -12.08
C ASP A 66 1.72 24.91 -12.30
N GLN A 67 0.92 25.09 -11.26
CA GLN A 67 -0.15 26.08 -11.16
C GLN A 67 0.02 26.97 -9.92
N LEU A 68 1.26 27.12 -9.43
CA LEU A 68 1.59 27.97 -8.30
C LEU A 68 1.63 29.44 -8.71
N THR A 69 0.91 30.24 -7.94
CA THR A 69 0.91 31.70 -8.03
C THR A 69 1.74 32.30 -6.91
N VAL A 70 2.48 33.38 -7.17
CA VAL A 70 3.18 34.12 -6.10
C VAL A 70 2.26 35.25 -5.63
N GLY A 71 2.09 35.39 -4.32
CA GLY A 71 1.23 36.42 -3.74
C GLY A 71 1.57 36.68 -2.28
N ARG A 72 1.14 37.84 -1.76
CA ARG A 72 1.36 38.18 -0.34
C ARG A 72 0.52 37.30 0.57
N VAL A 73 1.12 36.23 1.08
CA VAL A 73 0.51 35.31 2.05
C VAL A 73 1.43 35.25 3.27
N SER A 74 0.85 35.31 4.46
CA SER A 74 1.59 35.18 5.71
C SER A 74 1.91 33.70 5.94
N MET A 75 3.17 33.33 5.75
CA MET A 75 3.66 31.97 5.95
C MET A 75 4.18 31.79 7.39
N PRO A 76 3.90 30.65 8.05
CA PRO A 76 4.53 30.31 9.33
C PRO A 76 6.06 30.24 9.24
N ALA A 77 6.75 30.38 10.37
CA ALA A 77 8.19 30.15 10.43
C ALA A 77 8.53 28.71 9.98
N ASN A 78 9.65 28.55 9.27
CA ASN A 78 10.16 27.28 8.76
C ASN A 78 9.21 26.49 7.84
N TRP A 79 8.19 27.14 7.28
CA TRP A 79 7.17 26.50 6.44
C TRP A 79 7.77 25.68 5.29
N ASP A 80 8.80 26.20 4.60
CA ASP A 80 9.46 25.52 3.49
C ASP A 80 10.13 24.20 3.89
N ASP A 81 10.72 24.15 5.09
CA ASP A 81 11.39 22.95 5.60
C ASP A 81 10.35 21.88 5.97
N HIS A 82 9.25 22.28 6.63
CA HIS A 82 8.16 21.37 6.99
C HIS A 82 7.45 20.80 5.77
N VAL A 83 7.06 21.64 4.80
CA VAL A 83 6.44 21.17 3.56
C VAL A 83 7.44 20.33 2.75
N GLY A 84 8.72 20.72 2.75
CA GLY A 84 9.78 19.97 2.12
C GLY A 84 9.99 18.57 2.71
N LYS A 85 9.79 18.39 4.02
CA LYS A 85 9.82 17.08 4.70
C LYS A 85 8.60 16.22 4.38
N LEU A 86 7.44 16.83 4.17
CA LEU A 86 6.23 16.12 3.73
C LEU A 86 6.36 15.57 2.31
N ILE A 87 7.07 16.30 1.45
CA ILE A 87 7.35 15.89 0.06
C ILE A 87 8.53 14.89 0.08
N GLY A 88 8.24 13.68 0.54
CA GLY A 88 9.19 12.59 0.66
C GLY A 88 8.81 11.34 -0.15
N PRO A 89 9.63 10.27 -0.08
CA PRO A 89 9.36 8.99 -0.76
C PRO A 89 8.05 8.34 -0.29
N ASN A 90 7.61 8.64 0.94
CA ASN A 90 6.34 8.17 1.49
C ASN A 90 5.13 8.57 0.64
N LEU A 91 5.17 9.73 -0.05
CA LEU A 91 4.08 10.13 -0.93
C LEU A 91 3.99 9.27 -2.21
N LYS A 92 5.07 8.62 -2.65
CA LYS A 92 5.03 7.65 -3.78
C LYS A 92 4.22 6.41 -3.45
N LEU A 93 4.11 6.07 -2.16
CA LEU A 93 3.34 4.92 -1.69
C LEU A 93 1.84 5.18 -1.67
N ILE A 94 1.42 6.45 -1.80
CA ILE A 94 0.03 6.87 -1.76
C ILE A 94 -0.49 6.97 -3.20
N SER A 95 -1.46 6.13 -3.52
CA SER A 95 -2.22 6.20 -4.77
C SER A 95 -3.37 7.18 -4.62
N ARG A 96 -3.67 7.96 -5.68
CA ARG A 96 -4.74 8.99 -5.65
C ARG A 96 -4.60 9.96 -4.46
N GLY A 97 -3.35 10.33 -4.17
CA GLY A 97 -3.00 11.20 -3.05
C GLY A 97 -3.42 12.66 -3.26
N GLN A 98 -3.91 13.29 -2.20
CA GLN A 98 -4.12 14.73 -2.12
C GLN A 98 -3.44 15.25 -0.85
N LEU A 99 -2.44 16.12 -1.01
CA LEU A 99 -1.79 16.83 0.10
C LEU A 99 -2.22 18.29 0.04
N GLN A 100 -2.90 18.75 1.09
CA GLN A 100 -3.31 20.15 1.23
C GLN A 100 -2.65 20.76 2.46
N VAL A 101 -2.01 21.91 2.28
CA VAL A 101 -1.35 22.68 3.35
C VAL A 101 -1.99 24.06 3.41
N ASP A 102 -2.61 24.37 4.55
CA ASP A 102 -3.25 25.64 4.88
C ASP A 102 -2.63 26.20 6.17
N GLY A 103 -1.58 27.02 6.03
CA GLY A 103 -0.83 27.57 7.16
C GLY A 103 -0.20 26.46 8.02
N THR A 104 -0.70 26.28 9.24
CA THR A 104 -0.27 25.21 10.17
C THR A 104 -1.13 23.95 10.09
N SER A 105 -2.20 23.95 9.28
CA SER A 105 -3.03 22.76 9.06
C SER A 105 -2.55 22.00 7.83
N VAL A 106 -2.20 20.74 8.01
CA VAL A 106 -1.81 19.82 6.95
C VAL A 106 -2.88 18.75 6.85
N SER A 107 -3.41 18.50 5.66
CA SER A 107 -4.31 17.39 5.42
C SER A 107 -3.80 16.51 4.29
N LEU A 108 -3.73 15.22 4.56
CA LEU A 108 -3.26 14.21 3.60
C LEU A 108 -4.36 13.18 3.40
N ARG A 109 -4.79 13.02 2.16
CA ARG A 109 -5.79 12.03 1.72
C ARG A 109 -5.19 11.18 0.63
N GLY A 110 -5.76 9.99 0.44
CA GLY A 110 -5.35 9.07 -0.60
C GLY A 110 -5.40 7.64 -0.12
N ASP A 111 -4.97 6.75 -0.97
CA ASP A 111 -5.01 5.32 -0.73
C ASP A 111 -3.62 4.74 -0.52
N VAL A 112 -3.45 3.96 0.54
CA VAL A 112 -2.21 3.23 0.86
C VAL A 112 -2.43 1.73 0.72
N ALA A 113 -1.36 0.95 0.53
CA ALA A 113 -1.50 -0.48 0.25
C ALA A 113 -1.81 -1.31 1.50
N SER A 114 -1.41 -0.86 2.70
CA SER A 114 -1.60 -1.57 3.96
C SER A 114 -1.85 -0.63 5.15
N GLU A 115 -2.50 -1.15 6.19
CA GLU A 115 -2.68 -0.46 7.47
C GLU A 115 -1.33 -0.20 8.17
N THR A 116 -0.34 -1.06 7.99
CA THR A 116 1.01 -0.84 8.53
C THR A 116 1.66 0.37 7.88
N GLN A 117 1.54 0.50 6.55
CA GLN A 117 2.01 1.67 5.81
C GLN A 117 1.23 2.93 6.19
N ARG A 118 -0.10 2.83 6.34
CA ARG A 118 -0.96 3.93 6.81
C ARG A 118 -0.44 4.48 8.14
N THR A 119 -0.17 3.58 9.07
CA THR A 119 0.28 3.92 10.42
C THR A 119 1.69 4.51 10.40
N GLN A 120 2.61 3.89 9.65
CA GLN A 120 3.98 4.37 9.49
C GLN A 120 4.01 5.78 8.87
N ILE A 121 3.27 6.01 7.77
CA ILE A 121 3.19 7.32 7.12
C ILE A 121 2.62 8.37 8.08
N ALA A 122 1.59 8.02 8.86
CA ALA A 122 1.01 8.94 9.85
C ALA A 122 2.01 9.30 10.95
N SER A 123 2.76 8.32 11.46
CA SER A 123 3.82 8.54 12.45
C SER A 123 4.97 9.38 11.90
N ASP A 124 5.45 9.07 10.69
CA ASP A 124 6.54 9.81 10.04
C ASP A 124 6.15 11.28 9.81
N ILE A 125 4.91 11.54 9.38
CA ILE A 125 4.39 12.89 9.20
C ILE A 125 4.28 13.63 10.53
N ALA A 126 3.80 12.95 11.58
CA ALA A 126 3.70 13.54 12.91
C ALA A 126 5.09 13.87 13.51
N LEU A 127 6.11 13.08 13.20
CA LEU A 127 7.50 13.32 13.63
C LEU A 127 8.20 14.41 12.80
N ALA A 128 7.83 14.55 11.53
CA ALA A 128 8.40 15.54 10.62
C ALA A 128 7.89 16.97 10.86
N LEU A 129 6.74 17.11 11.53
CA LEU A 129 6.08 18.38 11.80
C LEU A 129 6.19 18.77 13.27
N ASP A 130 6.31 20.07 13.54
CA ASP A 130 6.36 20.58 14.92
C ASP A 130 4.99 20.44 15.62
N PRO A 131 4.94 20.40 16.97
CA PRO A 131 3.69 20.26 17.74
C PRO A 131 2.62 21.34 17.45
N GLY A 132 3.00 22.46 16.84
CA GLY A 132 2.09 23.54 16.44
C GLY A 132 1.30 23.26 15.15
N TYR A 133 1.60 22.17 14.43
CA TYR A 133 0.90 21.79 13.20
C TYR A 133 -0.23 20.79 13.49
N THR A 134 -1.39 21.03 12.89
CA THR A 134 -2.53 20.10 12.97
C THR A 134 -2.54 19.20 11.74
N VAL A 135 -2.33 17.90 11.93
CA VAL A 135 -2.32 16.91 10.85
C VAL A 135 -3.67 16.19 10.77
N ASN A 136 -4.39 16.40 9.66
CA ASN A 136 -5.63 15.69 9.35
C ASN A 136 -5.31 14.50 8.44
N ASN A 137 -5.20 13.30 9.02
CA ASN A 137 -4.96 12.06 8.28
C ASN A 137 -6.26 11.50 7.70
N GLY A 138 -6.47 11.68 6.40
CA GLY A 138 -7.56 11.08 5.62
C GLY A 138 -7.11 9.92 4.74
N LEU A 139 -5.96 9.30 5.04
CA LEU A 139 -5.50 8.12 4.32
C LEU A 139 -6.43 6.93 4.57
N ARG A 140 -6.83 6.30 3.48
CA ARG A 140 -7.60 5.06 3.46
C ARG A 140 -6.69 3.95 2.94
N VAL A 141 -6.92 2.72 3.37
CA VAL A 141 -6.24 1.59 2.73
C VAL A 141 -6.99 1.34 1.42
N ALA A 142 -6.33 1.49 0.27
CA ALA A 142 -6.90 0.96 -0.97
C ALA A 142 -7.13 -0.52 -0.73
N ALA A 143 -8.35 -0.99 -0.92
CA ALA A 143 -8.66 -2.41 -0.95
C ALA A 143 -8.01 -3.01 -2.22
N THR A 144 -6.68 -3.10 -2.20
CA THR A 144 -5.94 -3.92 -3.14
C THR A 144 -6.36 -5.36 -2.87
N GLU A 145 -6.42 -6.17 -3.92
CA GLU A 145 -6.73 -7.59 -3.81
C GLU A 145 -5.81 -8.26 -2.79
N GLN A 146 -4.52 -7.91 -2.79
CA GLN A 146 -3.54 -8.38 -1.81
C GLN A 146 -3.87 -7.89 -0.39
N GLY A 147 -4.13 -6.59 -0.21
CA GLY A 147 -4.46 -6.02 1.10
C GLY A 147 -5.74 -6.61 1.72
N MET A 148 -6.71 -7.01 0.89
CA MET A 148 -7.89 -7.74 1.37
C MET A 148 -7.53 -9.13 1.89
N LEU A 149 -6.61 -9.85 1.25
CA LEU A 149 -6.12 -11.15 1.71
C LEU A 149 -5.27 -11.00 2.97
N ASP A 150 -4.37 -10.02 3.01
CA ASP A 150 -3.52 -9.75 4.18
C ASP A 150 -4.37 -9.38 5.41
N ALA A 151 -5.39 -8.53 5.22
CA ALA A 151 -6.33 -8.16 6.27
C ALA A 151 -7.20 -9.35 6.71
N ALA A 152 -7.59 -10.22 5.77
CA ALA A 152 -8.32 -11.44 6.10
C ALA A 152 -7.45 -12.42 6.88
N LEU A 153 -6.16 -12.54 6.58
CA LEU A 153 -5.26 -13.41 7.34
C LEU A 153 -4.93 -12.81 8.71
N ALA A 154 -4.77 -11.49 8.79
CA ALA A 154 -4.52 -10.73 10.01
C ALA A 154 -3.32 -11.27 10.83
N ASN A 155 -2.25 -11.68 10.16
CA ASN A 155 -1.06 -12.32 10.75
C ASN A 155 -1.35 -13.62 11.54
N ARG A 156 -2.52 -14.23 11.36
CA ARG A 156 -2.86 -15.50 12.00
C ARG A 156 -2.19 -16.65 11.26
N ILE A 157 -1.80 -17.67 12.02
CA ILE A 157 -1.15 -18.86 11.49
C ILE A 157 -2.23 -19.88 11.18
N ILE A 158 -2.22 -20.41 9.94
CA ILE A 158 -3.06 -21.55 9.58
C ILE A 158 -2.41 -22.80 10.19
N GLU A 159 -3.12 -23.40 11.14
CA GLU A 159 -2.64 -24.55 11.91
C GLU A 159 -2.95 -25.88 11.22
N PHE A 160 -2.05 -26.84 11.44
CA PHE A 160 -2.13 -28.21 10.95
C PHE A 160 -1.80 -29.18 12.08
N GLU A 161 -2.29 -30.40 11.99
CA GLU A 161 -1.89 -31.50 12.86
C GLU A 161 -0.37 -31.69 12.82
N SER A 162 0.20 -32.11 13.95
CA SER A 162 1.65 -32.18 14.12
C SER A 162 2.30 -33.09 13.06
N GLY A 163 3.29 -32.54 12.34
CA GLY A 163 4.01 -33.24 11.28
C GLY A 163 3.18 -33.57 10.02
N GLN A 164 1.94 -33.08 9.92
CA GLN A 164 1.01 -33.44 8.87
C GLN A 164 0.53 -32.23 8.07
N ALA A 165 -0.16 -32.50 6.97
CA ALA A 165 -0.88 -31.53 6.14
C ALA A 165 -2.40 -31.50 6.43
N THR A 166 -2.84 -32.15 7.50
CA THR A 166 -4.24 -32.13 7.94
C THR A 166 -4.55 -30.82 8.67
N LEU A 167 -5.54 -30.07 8.19
CA LEU A 167 -5.96 -28.80 8.81
C LEU A 167 -6.67 -29.05 10.15
N THR A 168 -6.28 -28.29 11.18
CA THR A 168 -7.00 -28.24 12.46
C THR A 168 -8.30 -27.45 12.31
N ASP A 169 -9.20 -27.53 13.30
CA ASP A 169 -10.43 -26.75 13.29
C ASP A 169 -10.18 -25.23 13.42
N SER A 170 -9.13 -24.82 14.12
CA SER A 170 -8.66 -23.42 14.16
C SER A 170 -8.19 -22.95 12.77
N GLY A 171 -7.40 -23.77 12.07
CA GLY A 171 -6.94 -23.49 10.70
C GLY A 171 -8.10 -23.37 9.71
N LYS A 172 -9.07 -24.29 9.79
CA LYS A 172 -10.31 -24.26 9.00
C LYS A 172 -11.11 -22.97 9.23
N ALA A 173 -11.29 -22.54 10.48
CA ALA A 173 -12.00 -21.30 10.79
C ALA A 173 -11.33 -20.05 10.19
N ILE A 174 -9.99 -20.01 10.15
CA ILE A 174 -9.23 -18.96 9.46
C ILE A 174 -9.51 -19.04 7.94
N LEU A 175 -9.45 -20.24 7.36
CA LEU A 175 -9.69 -20.45 5.94
C LEU A 175 -11.13 -20.13 5.49
N ASP A 176 -12.12 -20.29 6.37
CA ASP A 176 -13.49 -19.85 6.11
C ASP A 176 -13.56 -18.34 5.92
N GLN A 177 -12.85 -17.58 6.76
CA GLN A 177 -12.75 -16.12 6.62
C GLN A 177 -11.94 -15.72 5.38
N MET A 178 -10.86 -16.46 5.08
CA MET A 178 -10.09 -16.27 3.84
C MET A 178 -10.94 -16.52 2.59
N SER A 179 -11.80 -17.53 2.62
CA SER A 179 -12.67 -17.88 1.48
C SER A 179 -13.61 -16.73 1.12
N VAL A 180 -14.14 -16.00 2.12
CA VAL A 180 -14.96 -14.80 1.88
C VAL A 180 -14.15 -13.69 1.18
N ALA A 181 -12.88 -13.53 1.53
CA ALA A 181 -12.01 -12.55 0.87
C ALA A 181 -11.64 -12.99 -0.56
N LEU A 182 -11.32 -14.27 -0.76
CA LEU A 182 -10.99 -14.85 -2.07
C LEU A 182 -12.16 -14.72 -3.06
N LEU A 183 -13.41 -14.92 -2.61
CA LEU A 183 -14.61 -14.76 -3.45
C LEU A 183 -14.85 -13.31 -3.92
N ARG A 184 -14.24 -12.31 -3.27
CA ARG A 184 -14.33 -10.90 -3.67
C ARG A 184 -13.32 -10.51 -4.74
N LEU A 185 -12.37 -11.39 -5.05
CA LEU A 185 -11.36 -11.15 -6.08
C LEU A 185 -12.00 -11.32 -7.46
N LYS A 186 -12.09 -10.23 -8.23
CA LYS A 186 -12.69 -10.18 -9.57
C LYS A 186 -11.80 -10.87 -10.60
N ASP A 187 -11.80 -12.21 -10.59
CA ASP A 187 -11.03 -13.04 -11.53
C ASP A 187 -9.51 -12.87 -11.43
N LYS A 188 -8.99 -12.59 -10.23
CA LYS A 188 -7.55 -12.62 -9.93
C LYS A 188 -7.12 -13.95 -9.33
N GLY A 189 -6.13 -14.58 -9.96
CA GLY A 189 -5.51 -15.78 -9.42
C GLY A 189 -4.78 -15.48 -8.12
N VAL A 190 -4.64 -16.49 -7.28
CA VAL A 190 -3.90 -16.44 -6.01
C VAL A 190 -2.98 -17.64 -5.93
N GLU A 191 -1.74 -17.41 -5.54
CA GLU A 191 -0.77 -18.44 -5.20
C GLU A 191 -0.78 -18.65 -3.68
N VAL A 192 -0.95 -19.89 -3.25
CA VAL A 192 -0.83 -20.32 -1.85
C VAL A 192 0.56 -20.92 -1.66
N ILE A 193 1.36 -20.27 -0.81
CA ILE A 193 2.75 -20.63 -0.60
C ILE A 193 2.92 -21.22 0.80
N GLY A 194 3.43 -22.44 0.87
CA GLY A 194 3.76 -23.12 2.11
C GLY A 194 5.20 -22.89 2.55
N HIS A 195 5.40 -22.62 3.83
CA HIS A 195 6.73 -22.48 4.44
C HIS A 195 6.88 -23.37 5.69
N THR A 196 8.12 -23.78 5.96
CA THR A 196 8.50 -24.48 7.19
C THR A 196 9.61 -23.74 7.93
N ASP A 197 9.89 -24.17 9.15
CA ASP A 197 11.18 -23.87 9.78
C ASP A 197 12.30 -24.77 9.21
N ASN A 198 13.50 -24.60 9.73
CA ASN A 198 14.68 -25.36 9.31
C ASN A 198 14.87 -26.70 10.03
N ALA A 199 13.90 -27.17 10.83
CA ALA A 199 14.03 -28.44 11.54
C ALA A 199 13.80 -29.62 10.58
N GLY A 200 14.66 -30.65 10.65
CA GLY A 200 14.56 -31.82 9.77
C GLY A 200 15.26 -31.64 8.41
N SER A 201 14.95 -32.53 7.46
CA SER A 201 15.58 -32.49 6.14
C SER A 201 14.90 -31.48 5.22
N ARG A 202 15.69 -30.77 4.41
CA ARG A 202 15.17 -29.81 3.42
C ARG A 202 14.15 -30.46 2.47
N ALA A 203 14.43 -31.67 1.98
CA ALA A 203 13.52 -32.40 1.09
C ALA A 203 12.18 -32.75 1.75
N GLY A 204 12.21 -33.16 3.03
CA GLY A 204 11.00 -33.39 3.82
C GLY A 204 10.20 -32.11 4.03
N ASN A 205 10.87 -31.00 4.32
CA ASN A 205 10.25 -29.70 4.50
C ASN A 205 9.61 -29.14 3.23
N LEU A 206 10.28 -29.27 2.07
CA LEU A 206 9.70 -28.92 0.77
C LEU A 206 8.42 -29.73 0.52
N SER A 207 8.49 -31.04 0.69
CA SER A 207 7.33 -31.94 0.51
C SER A 207 6.18 -31.60 1.46
N LEU A 208 6.47 -31.35 2.74
CA LEU A 208 5.49 -30.98 3.75
C LEU A 208 4.84 -29.62 3.44
N SER A 209 5.65 -28.63 3.05
CA SER A 209 5.16 -27.29 2.70
C SER A 209 4.23 -27.32 1.48
N GLN A 210 4.59 -28.09 0.46
CA GLN A 210 3.76 -28.30 -0.73
C GLN A 210 2.44 -28.98 -0.37
N ALA A 211 2.50 -30.08 0.40
CA ALA A 211 1.30 -30.81 0.83
C ALA A 211 0.35 -29.92 1.67
N ARG A 212 0.89 -29.05 2.52
CA ARG A 212 0.09 -28.08 3.28
C ARG A 212 -0.56 -27.02 2.39
N ALA A 213 0.16 -26.48 1.42
CA ALA A 213 -0.40 -25.56 0.44
C ALA A 213 -1.53 -26.22 -0.38
N GLU A 214 -1.35 -27.48 -0.77
CA GLU A 214 -2.38 -28.28 -1.45
C GLU A 214 -3.61 -28.53 -0.57
N ALA A 215 -3.43 -28.84 0.72
CA ALA A 215 -4.53 -29.00 1.66
C ALA A 215 -5.33 -27.70 1.83
N VAL A 216 -4.66 -26.56 1.88
CA VAL A 216 -5.31 -25.23 1.89
C VAL A 216 -6.11 -25.01 0.60
N LYS A 217 -5.51 -25.28 -0.58
CA LYS A 217 -6.20 -25.19 -1.87
C LYS A 217 -7.45 -26.06 -1.89
N ALA A 218 -7.33 -27.33 -1.51
CA ALA A 218 -8.45 -28.27 -1.50
C ALA A 218 -9.59 -27.77 -0.59
N TYR A 219 -9.24 -27.20 0.57
CA TYR A 219 -10.21 -26.65 1.49
C TYR A 219 -10.98 -25.45 0.91
N VAL A 220 -10.27 -24.44 0.38
CA VAL A 220 -10.92 -23.24 -0.19
C VAL A 220 -11.71 -23.57 -1.47
N VAL A 221 -11.27 -24.56 -2.25
CA VAL A 221 -12.06 -25.07 -3.39
C VAL A 221 -13.39 -25.66 -2.89
N GLY A 222 -13.37 -26.40 -1.79
CA GLY A 222 -14.59 -26.88 -1.12
C GLY A 222 -15.53 -25.77 -0.63
N ARG A 223 -15.05 -24.52 -0.53
CA ARG A 223 -15.84 -23.33 -0.20
C ARG A 223 -16.34 -22.55 -1.43
N GLY A 224 -16.15 -23.09 -2.64
CA GLY A 224 -16.67 -22.52 -3.88
C GLY A 224 -15.66 -21.67 -4.66
N ILE A 225 -14.39 -21.63 -4.25
CA ILE A 225 -13.33 -21.00 -5.04
C ILE A 225 -12.97 -21.93 -6.20
N LYS A 226 -12.88 -21.39 -7.41
CA LYS A 226 -12.52 -22.15 -8.61
C LYS A 226 -11.07 -22.69 -8.52
N PRO A 227 -10.80 -23.99 -8.77
CA PRO A 227 -9.46 -24.57 -8.66
C PRO A 227 -8.39 -23.89 -9.53
N GLU A 228 -8.77 -23.38 -10.70
CA GLU A 228 -7.92 -22.66 -11.64
C GLU A 228 -7.46 -21.29 -11.12
N MET A 229 -8.17 -20.74 -10.14
CA MET A 229 -7.82 -19.48 -9.50
C MET A 229 -6.73 -19.66 -8.45
N ILE A 230 -6.43 -20.89 -8.03
CA ILE A 230 -5.49 -21.16 -6.96
C ILE A 230 -4.29 -21.94 -7.47
N ALA A 231 -3.12 -21.31 -7.48
CA ALA A 231 -1.83 -21.96 -7.62
C ALA A 231 -1.29 -22.35 -6.22
N VAL A 232 -0.40 -23.34 -6.17
CA VAL A 232 0.23 -23.80 -4.92
C VAL A 232 1.73 -23.96 -5.13
N SER A 233 2.50 -23.57 -4.13
CA SER A 233 3.96 -23.78 -4.10
C SER A 233 4.46 -24.07 -2.68
N GLY A 234 5.39 -25.00 -2.57
CA GLY A 234 6.07 -25.34 -1.32
C GLY A 234 7.50 -24.84 -1.33
N GLU A 235 7.78 -23.80 -0.54
CA GLU A 235 9.12 -23.19 -0.46
C GLU A 235 9.95 -23.79 0.69
N GLY A 236 9.37 -24.69 1.49
CA GLY A 236 10.05 -25.33 2.61
C GLY A 236 10.75 -24.32 3.53
N PRO A 237 12.03 -24.54 3.88
CA PRO A 237 12.79 -23.66 4.76
C PRO A 237 13.53 -22.53 4.03
N ASP A 238 13.40 -22.41 2.70
CA ASP A 238 14.31 -21.61 1.87
C ASP A 238 14.00 -20.10 1.89
N ARG A 239 12.84 -19.71 2.44
CA ARG A 239 12.37 -18.31 2.55
C ARG A 239 11.98 -17.96 4.00
N PRO A 240 12.94 -17.94 4.95
CA PRO A 240 12.65 -17.59 6.33
C PRO A 240 12.34 -16.11 6.48
N VAL A 241 11.34 -15.78 7.31
CA VAL A 241 10.96 -14.41 7.68
C VAL A 241 11.45 -14.02 9.07
N ALA A 242 11.93 -15.00 9.85
CA ALA A 242 12.51 -14.81 11.16
C ALA A 242 13.67 -15.80 11.40
N ASP A 243 14.49 -15.49 12.40
CA ASP A 243 15.63 -16.34 12.77
C ASP A 243 15.16 -17.73 13.25
N ASN A 244 15.65 -18.78 12.60
CA ASN A 244 15.32 -20.16 12.96
C ASN A 244 15.97 -20.64 14.27
N ARG A 245 16.89 -19.86 14.85
CA ARG A 245 17.54 -20.20 16.12
C ARG A 245 16.56 -20.12 17.30
N THR A 246 15.55 -19.25 17.24
CA THR A 246 14.58 -19.08 18.33
C THR A 246 13.29 -19.86 18.07
N PRO A 247 12.63 -20.39 19.13
CA PRO A 247 11.31 -21.02 18.99
C PRO A 247 10.28 -20.09 18.32
N GLU A 248 10.32 -18.80 18.66
CA GLU A 248 9.40 -17.78 18.14
C GLU A 248 9.65 -17.52 16.65
N GLY A 249 10.92 -17.51 16.21
CA GLY A 249 11.25 -17.34 14.81
C GLY A 249 10.90 -18.57 13.98
N ARG A 250 11.10 -19.79 14.51
CA ARG A 250 10.61 -21.03 13.87
C ARG A 250 9.09 -21.02 13.72
N ALA A 251 8.36 -20.58 14.75
CA ALA A 251 6.90 -20.46 14.68
C ALA A 251 6.45 -19.50 13.57
N ARG A 252 7.14 -18.36 13.39
CA ARG A 252 6.87 -17.42 12.28
C ARG A 252 7.20 -17.98 10.89
N ASN A 253 8.20 -18.86 10.80
CA ASN A 253 8.57 -19.50 9.53
C ASN A 253 7.59 -20.60 9.11
N ARG A 254 6.92 -21.27 10.05
CA ARG A 254 5.83 -22.22 9.78
C ARG A 254 4.53 -21.46 9.44
N ARG A 255 4.43 -20.96 8.21
CA ARG A 255 3.31 -20.13 7.76
C ARG A 255 2.79 -20.54 6.38
N ILE A 256 1.58 -20.08 6.08
CA ILE A 256 0.99 -20.09 4.74
C ILE A 256 0.86 -18.63 4.30
N GLU A 257 1.28 -18.33 3.07
CA GLU A 257 1.17 -17.01 2.45
C GLU A 257 0.22 -17.09 1.26
N PHE A 258 -0.59 -16.04 1.07
CA PHE A 258 -1.46 -15.90 -0.10
C PHE A 258 -0.97 -14.72 -0.91
N LYS A 259 -0.66 -14.95 -2.18
CA LYS A 259 -0.14 -13.92 -3.07
C LYS A 259 -1.01 -13.79 -4.30
N VAL A 260 -1.50 -12.59 -4.58
CA VAL A 260 -2.26 -12.33 -5.81
C VAL A 260 -1.33 -12.46 -7.02
N VAL A 261 -1.72 -13.28 -8.00
CA VAL A 261 -1.04 -13.43 -9.29
C VAL A 261 -1.87 -12.75 -10.39
N ARG A 262 -1.17 -12.17 -11.38
CA ARG A 262 -1.76 -11.20 -12.33
C ARG A 262 -2.71 -11.82 -13.33
#